data_AF-A0A945B154-F1
#
_entry.id   AF-A0A945B154-F1
#
_cell.length_a   1.000
_cell.length_b   1.000
_cell.length_c   1.000
_cell.angle_alpha   90.00
_cell.angle_beta   90.00
_cell.angle_gamma   90.00
#
_symmetry.space_group_name_H-M   'P 1'
#
loop_
_entity.id
_entity.type
_entity.pdbx_description
1 polymer ?
#
loop_
_entity_poly.entity_id
_entity_poly.type
_entity_poly.pdbx_seq_one_letter_code
_entity_poly.pdbx_strand_id
1 'polypeptide(L)'
;MGQSAQYDPPTIEGAWSALISIPAYDRETWINVLASLKAEFGDSAYYIADEWSQTADSYKAADFRAVWKSIKPSQITIKTVFYLAKENGWRPENNQANTKPLPKKKTPPPQKQSNTQAYALRLWMAANRNDKYVKSHPYAVTKDIQSAGGAGRGIASSEKVIGINKDCIIVPIRNIETDKVQGVQCINATGKKQTFGRVSGGALLLGNTLDKSLIWYVCEGWASAYSMVFHHQNGNGVCACSFGKSNLKKVASLIDMVYQPNEVLILTEQD
;
A
#
# COMPACT_ATOMS: atom_id res chain seq x y z
N MET A 1 -45.82 -18.54 14.56
CA MET A 1 -45.00 -17.48 13.93
C MET A 1 -43.77 -17.29 14.79
N GLY A 2 -42.65 -17.93 14.42
CA GLY A 2 -41.38 -17.71 15.11
C GLY A 2 -40.83 -16.36 14.72
N GLN A 3 -40.68 -15.45 15.69
CA GLN A 3 -39.95 -14.21 15.46
C GLN A 3 -38.50 -14.59 15.16
N SER A 4 -38.08 -14.42 13.91
CA SER A 4 -36.67 -14.46 13.53
C SER A 4 -35.96 -13.32 14.25
N ALA A 5 -35.16 -13.64 15.27
CA ALA A 5 -34.29 -12.65 15.91
C ALA A 5 -33.42 -12.00 14.83
N GLN A 6 -33.59 -10.70 14.65
CA GLN A 6 -32.79 -9.90 13.75
C GLN A 6 -31.32 -10.01 14.20
N TYR A 7 -30.46 -10.59 13.35
CA TYR A 7 -29.04 -10.69 13.61
C TYR A 7 -28.40 -9.34 13.26
N ASP A 8 -28.23 -8.48 14.27
CA ASP A 8 -27.42 -7.29 14.10
C ASP A 8 -25.94 -7.72 14.03
N PRO A 9 -25.19 -7.32 12.99
CA PRO A 9 -23.79 -7.67 12.86
C PRO A 9 -23.00 -7.06 14.04
N PRO A 10 -22.04 -7.81 14.62
CA PRO A 10 -21.34 -7.36 15.81
C PRO A 10 -20.47 -6.13 15.50
N THR A 11 -20.53 -5.13 16.37
CA THR A 11 -19.69 -3.94 16.28
C THR A 11 -18.30 -4.20 16.88
N ILE A 12 -17.32 -3.37 16.54
CA ILE A 12 -15.96 -3.47 17.10
C ILE A 12 -15.96 -3.21 18.62
N GLU A 13 -16.87 -2.36 19.10
CA GLU A 13 -17.11 -2.09 20.52
C GLU A 13 -17.69 -3.32 21.23
N GLY A 14 -18.67 -3.99 20.59
CA GLY A 14 -19.25 -5.23 21.10
C GLY A 14 -18.22 -6.36 21.17
N ALA A 15 -17.39 -6.48 20.14
CA ALA A 15 -16.28 -7.44 20.11
C ALA A 15 -15.24 -7.12 21.19
N TRP A 16 -14.87 -5.86 21.38
CA TRP A 16 -13.95 -5.44 22.44
C TRP A 16 -14.46 -5.78 23.84
N SER A 17 -15.73 -5.49 24.11
CA SER A 17 -16.39 -5.81 25.38
C SER A 17 -16.34 -7.31 25.71
N ALA A 18 -16.57 -8.17 24.71
CA ALA A 18 -16.44 -9.62 24.88
C ALA A 18 -14.98 -10.03 25.07
N LEU A 19 -14.08 -9.49 24.25
CA LEU A 19 -12.66 -9.83 24.18
C LEU A 19 -11.94 -9.64 25.51
N ILE A 20 -12.22 -8.56 26.25
CA ILE A 20 -11.56 -8.27 27.54
C ILE A 20 -11.89 -9.28 28.65
N SER A 21 -12.93 -10.10 28.47
CA SER A 21 -13.30 -11.16 29.43
C SER A 21 -12.55 -12.46 29.15
N ILE A 22 -11.84 -12.57 28.02
CA ILE A 22 -11.14 -13.79 27.60
C ILE A 22 -9.67 -13.68 28.01
N PRO A 23 -9.09 -14.67 28.71
CA PRO A 23 -7.65 -14.69 28.97
C PRO A 23 -6.82 -14.95 27.70
N ALA A 24 -5.73 -14.21 27.52
CA ALA A 24 -4.86 -14.31 26.34
C ALA A 24 -3.69 -15.30 26.46
N TYR A 25 -3.56 -16.02 27.59
CA TYR A 25 -2.37 -16.85 27.86
C TYR A 25 -2.34 -18.17 27.10
N ASP A 26 -3.50 -18.72 26.72
CA ASP A 26 -3.57 -19.99 26.01
C ASP A 26 -3.33 -19.78 24.50
N ARG A 27 -2.36 -20.50 23.94
CA ARG A 27 -1.88 -20.26 22.57
C ARG A 27 -2.93 -20.59 21.52
N GLU A 28 -3.70 -21.65 21.73
CA GLU A 28 -4.73 -22.09 20.78
C GLU A 28 -5.91 -21.11 20.79
N THR A 29 -6.41 -20.79 21.98
CA THR A 29 -7.41 -19.74 22.22
C THR A 29 -6.97 -18.42 21.59
N TRP A 30 -5.70 -18.05 21.78
CA TRP A 30 -5.12 -16.86 21.20
C TRP A 30 -5.18 -16.85 19.68
N ILE A 31 -4.77 -17.93 18.99
CA ILE A 31 -4.86 -18.01 17.52
C ILE A 31 -6.31 -17.89 17.07
N ASN A 32 -7.23 -18.62 17.72
CA ASN A 32 -8.63 -18.68 17.32
C ASN A 32 -9.31 -17.33 17.49
N VAL A 33 -9.02 -16.60 18.57
CA VAL A 33 -9.49 -15.23 18.80
C VAL A 33 -8.94 -14.28 17.73
N LEU A 34 -7.64 -14.31 17.42
CA LEU A 34 -7.07 -13.47 16.37
C LEU A 34 -7.68 -13.76 14.99
N ALA A 35 -7.85 -15.04 14.65
CA ALA A 35 -8.44 -15.47 13.38
C ALA A 35 -9.91 -15.02 13.27
N SER A 36 -10.67 -15.18 14.35
CA SER A 36 -12.06 -14.75 14.48
C SER A 36 -12.23 -13.23 14.28
N LEU A 37 -11.40 -12.42 14.96
CA LEU A 37 -11.41 -10.96 14.83
C LEU A 37 -11.02 -10.49 13.43
N LYS A 38 -10.00 -11.11 12.84
CA LYS A 38 -9.52 -10.76 11.50
C LYS A 38 -10.49 -11.18 10.40
N ALA A 39 -11.23 -12.28 10.59
CA ALA A 39 -12.25 -12.71 9.65
C ALA A 39 -13.41 -11.70 9.57
N GLU A 40 -13.83 -11.14 10.71
CA GLU A 40 -14.95 -10.21 10.79
C GLU A 40 -14.57 -8.78 10.38
N PHE A 41 -13.47 -8.26 10.93
CA PHE A 41 -13.12 -6.84 10.83
C PHE A 41 -11.87 -6.56 10.01
N GLY A 42 -11.20 -7.60 9.48
CA GLY A 42 -9.91 -7.47 8.82
C GLY A 42 -8.87 -6.78 9.71
N ASP A 43 -8.01 -5.97 9.10
CA ASP A 43 -6.97 -5.22 9.82
C ASP A 43 -7.54 -4.10 10.70
N SER A 44 -8.84 -3.79 10.63
CA SER A 44 -9.47 -2.82 11.53
C SER A 44 -9.48 -3.33 12.97
N ALA A 45 -9.50 -4.64 13.23
CA ALA A 45 -9.42 -5.19 14.59
C ALA A 45 -7.99 -5.33 15.14
N TYR A 46 -6.96 -4.98 14.37
CA TYR A 46 -5.55 -5.14 14.78
C TYR A 46 -5.27 -4.51 16.16
N TYR A 47 -5.80 -3.32 16.41
CA TYR A 47 -5.50 -2.57 17.63
C TYR A 47 -6.17 -3.14 18.89
N ILE A 48 -7.40 -3.68 18.79
CA ILE A 48 -8.04 -4.38 19.92
C ILE A 48 -7.37 -5.73 20.17
N ALA A 49 -6.96 -6.41 19.11
CA ALA A 49 -6.28 -7.70 19.17
C ALA A 49 -4.88 -7.57 19.79
N ASP A 50 -4.13 -6.53 19.43
CA ASP A 50 -2.83 -6.19 20.00
C ASP A 50 -2.92 -5.84 21.49
N GLU A 51 -3.90 -5.00 21.85
CA GLU A 51 -4.12 -4.60 23.24
C GLU A 51 -4.53 -5.77 24.13
N TRP A 52 -5.42 -6.62 23.62
CA TRP A 52 -5.78 -7.86 24.30
C TRP A 52 -4.59 -8.82 24.43
N SER A 53 -3.80 -8.99 23.36
CA SER A 53 -2.63 -9.89 23.37
C SER A 53 -1.56 -9.47 24.37
N GLN A 54 -1.39 -8.16 24.61
CA GLN A 54 -0.45 -7.62 25.60
C GLN A 54 -0.79 -8.03 27.05
N THR A 55 -1.98 -8.57 27.32
CA THR A 55 -2.35 -9.07 28.65
C THR A 55 -1.71 -10.41 29.01
N ALA A 56 -1.10 -11.11 28.04
CA ALA A 56 -0.33 -12.33 28.29
C ALA A 56 1.13 -12.01 28.58
N ASP A 57 1.69 -12.58 29.66
CA ASP A 57 3.09 -12.37 30.06
C ASP A 57 4.11 -12.80 28.98
N SER A 58 3.71 -13.72 28.09
CA SER A 58 4.52 -14.22 26.98
C SER A 58 4.51 -13.31 25.74
N TYR A 59 3.79 -12.20 25.77
CA TYR A 59 3.60 -11.33 24.62
C TYR A 59 4.92 -10.75 24.09
N LYS A 60 5.13 -10.91 22.79
CA LYS A 60 6.20 -10.27 22.03
C LYS A 60 5.61 -9.58 20.81
N ALA A 61 5.78 -8.26 20.73
CA ALA A 61 5.19 -7.46 19.66
C ALA A 61 5.62 -7.90 18.25
N ALA A 62 6.84 -8.43 18.09
CA ALA A 62 7.31 -8.96 16.81
C ALA A 62 6.56 -10.25 16.40
N ASP A 63 6.35 -11.15 17.36
CA ASP A 63 5.69 -12.43 17.14
C ASP A 63 4.20 -12.22 16.88
N PHE A 64 3.55 -11.34 17.65
CA PHE A 64 2.16 -10.92 17.39
C PHE A 64 1.99 -10.39 15.96
N ARG A 65 2.88 -9.48 15.52
CA ARG A 65 2.86 -8.95 14.13
C ARG A 65 3.02 -10.04 13.09
N ALA A 66 3.93 -10.99 13.31
CA ALA A 66 4.18 -12.08 12.39
C ALA A 66 2.95 -13.00 12.27
N VAL A 67 2.36 -13.38 13.40
CA VAL A 67 1.17 -14.24 13.42
C VAL A 67 -0.04 -13.52 12.83
N TRP A 68 -0.30 -12.27 13.21
CA TRP A 68 -1.40 -11.50 12.64
C TRP A 68 -1.36 -11.48 11.11
N LYS A 69 -0.17 -11.29 10.53
CA LYS A 69 0.03 -11.32 9.08
C LYS A 69 -0.18 -12.71 8.48
N SER A 70 0.21 -13.78 9.17
CA SER A 70 0.12 -15.14 8.65
C SER A 70 -1.28 -15.75 8.73
N ILE A 71 -2.20 -15.17 9.51
CA ILE A 71 -3.59 -15.62 9.59
C ILE A 71 -4.25 -15.50 8.21
N LYS A 72 -4.65 -16.66 7.68
CA LYS A 72 -5.40 -16.83 6.44
C LYS A 72 -6.90 -16.81 6.70
N PRO A 73 -7.73 -16.58 5.66
CA PRO A 73 -9.16 -16.83 5.75
C PRO A 73 -9.42 -18.25 6.28
N SER A 74 -10.28 -18.37 7.28
CA SER A 74 -10.62 -19.65 7.93
C SER A 74 -12.13 -19.72 8.17
N GLN A 75 -12.64 -20.89 8.53
CA GLN A 75 -14.06 -21.07 8.89
C GLN A 75 -14.40 -20.52 10.29
N ILE A 76 -13.40 -20.01 11.03
CA ILE A 76 -13.60 -19.41 12.35
C ILE A 76 -14.27 -18.05 12.18
N THR A 77 -15.38 -17.84 12.87
CA THR A 77 -16.19 -16.61 12.79
C THR A 77 -16.13 -15.85 14.12
N ILE A 78 -16.59 -14.60 14.14
CA ILE A 78 -16.69 -13.76 15.35
C ILE A 78 -17.46 -14.42 16.51
N LYS A 79 -18.32 -15.41 16.21
CA LYS A 79 -19.05 -16.21 17.21
C LYS A 79 -18.12 -16.87 18.22
N THR A 80 -16.89 -17.23 17.82
CA THR A 80 -15.89 -17.82 18.72
C THR A 80 -15.51 -16.87 19.85
N VAL A 81 -15.33 -15.58 19.59
CA VAL A 81 -15.04 -14.58 20.63
C VAL A 81 -16.19 -14.49 21.62
N PHE A 82 -17.43 -14.38 21.14
CA PHE A 82 -18.59 -14.30 22.02
C PHE A 82 -18.86 -15.60 22.80
N TYR A 83 -18.57 -16.76 22.20
CA TYR A 83 -18.68 -18.05 22.88
C TYR A 83 -17.69 -18.13 24.06
N LEU A 84 -16.40 -17.89 23.80
CA LEU A 84 -15.35 -17.92 24.82
C LEU A 84 -15.58 -16.86 25.91
N ALA A 85 -16.04 -15.67 25.53
CA ALA A 85 -16.36 -14.63 26.49
C ALA A 85 -17.48 -15.06 27.44
N LYS A 86 -18.55 -15.71 26.94
CA LYS A 86 -19.65 -16.23 27.77
C LYS A 86 -19.19 -17.30 28.75
N GLU A 87 -18.28 -18.19 28.32
CA GLU A 87 -17.64 -19.18 29.19
C GLU A 87 -16.85 -18.52 30.31
N ASN A 88 -16.22 -17.38 30.03
CA ASN A 88 -15.50 -16.56 31.02
C ASN A 88 -16.41 -15.53 31.74
N GLY A 89 -17.73 -15.74 31.76
CA GLY A 89 -18.65 -14.94 32.55
C GLY A 89 -19.16 -13.65 31.90
N TRP A 90 -18.79 -13.35 30.64
CA TRP A 90 -19.34 -12.22 29.91
C TRP A 90 -20.86 -12.38 29.69
N ARG A 91 -21.60 -11.28 29.86
CA ARG A 91 -23.05 -11.21 29.64
C ARG A 91 -23.39 -9.95 28.84
N PRO A 92 -24.13 -10.05 27.72
CA PRO A 92 -24.44 -8.90 26.87
C PRO A 92 -25.30 -7.83 27.57
N GLU A 93 -26.09 -8.22 28.57
CA GLU A 93 -27.07 -7.38 29.27
C GLU A 93 -26.44 -6.48 30.36
N ASN A 94 -25.24 -6.81 30.84
CA ASN A 94 -24.54 -6.07 31.92
C ASN A 94 -23.47 -5.10 31.40
N ASN A 95 -23.51 -4.75 30.11
CA ASN A 95 -22.40 -4.11 29.40
C ASN A 95 -22.08 -2.65 29.78
N GLN A 96 -22.74 -2.09 30.79
CA GLN A 96 -22.34 -0.81 31.40
C GLN A 96 -21.23 -0.97 32.46
N ALA A 97 -20.93 -2.19 32.92
CA ALA A 97 -20.03 -2.42 34.07
C ALA A 97 -18.58 -2.82 33.72
N ASN A 98 -18.30 -3.36 32.52
CA ASN A 98 -16.93 -3.70 32.09
C ASN A 98 -16.38 -2.63 31.12
N THR A 99 -16.08 -1.47 31.68
CA THR A 99 -15.79 -0.22 30.98
C THR A 99 -14.30 -0.02 30.69
N LYS A 100 -13.56 -1.07 30.27
CA LYS A 100 -12.22 -0.77 29.72
C LYS A 100 -12.46 0.00 28.42
N PRO A 101 -12.05 1.28 28.33
CA PRO A 101 -12.32 2.07 27.14
C PRO A 101 -11.71 1.38 25.94
N LEU A 102 -12.40 1.45 24.80
CA LEU A 102 -11.89 0.94 23.54
C LEU A 102 -10.46 1.50 23.36
N PRO A 103 -9.44 0.64 23.17
CA PRO A 103 -8.09 1.12 23.04
C PRO A 103 -8.04 2.09 21.87
N LYS A 104 -7.34 3.20 22.03
CA LYS A 104 -7.15 4.12 20.92
C LYS A 104 -6.47 3.34 19.81
N LYS A 105 -7.05 3.36 18.60
CA LYS A 105 -6.41 2.81 17.41
C LYS A 105 -5.02 3.43 17.32
N LYS A 106 -4.00 2.65 17.71
CA LYS A 106 -2.60 3.04 17.53
C LYS A 106 -2.48 3.15 16.02
N THR A 107 -2.42 4.38 15.50
CA THR A 107 -2.07 4.60 14.10
C THR A 107 -0.81 3.77 13.90
N PRO A 108 -0.78 2.81 12.94
CA PRO A 108 0.43 2.06 12.69
C PRO A 108 1.55 3.09 12.60
N PRO A 109 2.66 2.92 13.37
CA PRO A 109 3.73 3.90 13.34
C PRO A 109 4.03 4.16 11.88
N PRO A 110 3.99 5.43 11.42
CA PRO A 110 4.12 5.75 10.00
C PRO A 110 5.31 4.96 9.50
N GLN A 111 5.02 4.05 8.58
CA GLN A 111 5.88 2.96 8.14
C GLN A 111 7.23 3.52 7.74
N LYS A 112 8.19 3.64 8.69
CA LYS A 112 9.39 4.52 8.64
C LYS A 112 9.48 5.25 7.31
N GLN A 113 8.61 6.24 7.09
CA GLN A 113 8.69 7.05 5.88
C GLN A 113 9.93 7.85 6.13
N SER A 114 11.07 7.33 5.65
CA SER A 114 12.30 8.10 5.64
C SER A 114 11.89 9.44 5.04
N ASN A 115 12.14 10.53 5.75
CA ASN A 115 11.85 11.87 5.24
C ASN A 115 12.86 12.23 4.13
N THR A 116 13.06 11.31 3.18
CA THR A 116 13.84 11.46 1.95
C THR A 116 13.07 12.28 0.93
N GLN A 117 11.91 12.84 1.29
CA GLN A 117 11.17 13.76 0.44
C GLN A 117 12.03 14.97 0.05
N ALA A 118 12.74 15.58 1.00
CA ALA A 118 13.67 16.68 0.69
C ALA A 118 14.78 16.23 -0.28
N TYR A 119 15.30 15.01 -0.12
CA TYR A 119 16.29 14.44 -1.02
C TYR A 119 15.72 14.16 -2.41
N ALA A 120 14.54 13.57 -2.50
CA ALA A 120 13.83 13.32 -3.74
C ALA A 120 13.56 14.61 -4.53
N LEU A 121 13.10 15.67 -3.84
CA LEU A 121 12.88 16.97 -4.45
C LEU A 121 14.19 17.57 -4.97
N ARG A 122 15.29 17.49 -4.20
CA ARG A 122 16.62 17.94 -4.67
C ARG A 122 17.09 17.18 -5.91
N LEU A 123 16.95 15.86 -5.90
CA LEU A 123 17.28 15.02 -7.06
C LEU A 123 16.48 15.44 -8.29
N TRP A 124 15.17 15.65 -8.14
CA TRP A 124 14.32 16.06 -9.25
C TRP A 124 14.66 17.46 -9.77
N MET A 125 14.88 18.43 -8.87
CA MET A 125 15.27 19.80 -9.25
C MET A 125 16.60 19.83 -10.00
N ALA A 126 17.56 18.98 -9.61
CA ALA A 126 18.88 18.89 -10.23
C ALA A 126 18.91 18.01 -11.50
N ALA A 127 17.86 17.23 -11.76
CA ALA A 127 17.87 16.29 -12.88
C ALA A 127 17.84 17.01 -14.24
N ASN A 128 18.73 16.59 -15.13
CA ASN A 128 18.73 17.03 -16.51
C ASN A 128 17.65 16.25 -17.29
N ARG A 129 16.65 16.98 -17.78
CA ARG A 129 15.46 16.44 -18.45
C ARG A 129 15.57 16.47 -19.98
N ASN A 130 16.73 16.84 -20.53
CA ASN A 130 16.94 16.87 -21.98
C ASN A 130 17.11 15.43 -22.51
N ASP A 131 16.35 15.11 -23.55
CA ASP A 131 16.30 13.79 -24.18
C ASP A 131 17.68 13.21 -24.50
N LYS A 132 18.62 14.05 -24.99
CA LYS A 132 19.98 13.62 -25.34
C LYS A 132 20.72 13.01 -24.14
N TYR A 133 20.49 13.56 -22.95
CA TYR A 133 21.14 13.08 -21.72
C TYR A 133 20.44 11.85 -21.17
N VAL A 134 19.10 11.81 -21.20
CA VAL A 134 18.35 10.66 -20.68
C VAL A 134 18.59 9.42 -21.55
N LYS A 135 18.45 9.55 -22.88
CA LYS A 135 18.59 8.42 -23.81
C LYS A 135 20.00 7.82 -23.88
N SER A 136 21.03 8.59 -23.51
CA SER A 136 22.41 8.12 -23.47
C SER A 136 22.80 7.43 -22.15
N HIS A 137 21.88 7.30 -21.20
CA HIS A 137 22.12 6.52 -19.99
C HIS A 137 22.13 5.01 -20.31
N PRO A 138 23.02 4.20 -19.73
CA PRO A 138 23.11 2.77 -20.05
C PRO A 138 21.78 2.01 -19.90
N TYR A 139 20.99 2.30 -18.87
CA TYR A 139 19.68 1.68 -18.67
C TYR A 139 18.69 2.08 -19.78
N ALA A 140 18.70 3.35 -20.18
CA ALA A 140 17.84 3.85 -21.26
C ALA A 140 18.18 3.17 -22.59
N VAL A 141 19.47 3.01 -22.91
CA VAL A 141 19.93 2.28 -24.10
C VAL A 141 19.46 0.82 -24.07
N THR A 142 19.64 0.12 -22.95
CA THR A 142 19.19 -1.28 -22.80
C THR A 142 17.68 -1.43 -22.94
N LYS A 143 16.91 -0.41 -22.57
CA LYS A 143 15.44 -0.40 -22.63
C LYS A 143 14.87 0.29 -23.89
N ASP A 144 15.72 0.62 -24.84
CA ASP A 144 15.36 1.32 -26.08
C ASP A 144 14.57 2.63 -25.84
N ILE A 145 14.96 3.39 -24.82
CA ILE A 145 14.31 4.65 -24.46
C ILE A 145 14.94 5.79 -25.26
N GLN A 146 14.17 6.35 -26.18
CA GLN A 146 14.64 7.34 -27.17
C GLN A 146 14.48 8.81 -26.73
N SER A 147 13.73 9.07 -25.66
CA SER A 147 13.47 10.41 -25.11
C SER A 147 13.41 10.40 -23.58
N ALA A 148 13.28 11.56 -22.95
CA ALA A 148 13.21 11.68 -21.51
C ALA A 148 11.98 10.98 -20.91
N GLY A 149 10.86 10.92 -21.64
CA GLY A 149 9.66 10.21 -21.20
C GLY A 149 9.21 10.63 -19.80
N GLY A 150 9.19 11.93 -19.52
CA GLY A 150 8.83 12.49 -18.22
C GLY A 150 9.87 12.32 -17.10
N ALA A 151 10.98 11.62 -17.35
CA ALA A 151 12.09 11.44 -16.41
C ALA A 151 13.21 12.47 -16.65
N GLY A 152 14.25 12.40 -15.81
CA GLY A 152 15.52 13.10 -16.02
C GLY A 152 16.70 12.20 -15.72
N ARG A 153 17.92 12.72 -15.85
CA ARG A 153 19.17 12.04 -15.49
C ARG A 153 19.94 12.88 -14.47
N GLY A 154 20.52 12.23 -13.47
CA GLY A 154 21.27 12.91 -12.42
C GLY A 154 22.05 11.95 -11.53
N ILE A 155 22.76 12.51 -10.55
CA ILE A 155 23.55 11.73 -9.60
C ILE A 155 22.71 11.46 -8.36
N ALA A 156 22.56 10.18 -8.00
CA ALA A 156 21.87 9.74 -6.80
C ALA A 156 22.71 8.76 -5.97
N SER A 157 22.39 8.68 -4.68
CA SER A 157 23.12 7.91 -3.68
C SER A 157 22.16 7.09 -2.83
N SER A 158 22.41 5.79 -2.71
CA SER A 158 21.85 4.94 -1.66
C SER A 158 22.85 3.85 -1.32
N GLU A 159 23.06 3.62 -0.02
CA GLU A 159 24.09 2.71 0.46
C GLU A 159 23.92 1.26 -0.01
N LYS A 160 22.68 0.81 -0.19
CA LYS A 160 22.37 -0.63 -0.39
C LYS A 160 21.90 -1.00 -1.80
N VAL A 161 21.27 -0.08 -2.51
CA VAL A 161 20.49 -0.44 -3.72
C VAL A 161 21.11 0.15 -4.98
N ILE A 162 21.17 1.49 -5.07
CA ILE A 162 21.70 2.13 -6.28
C ILE A 162 23.23 2.29 -6.21
N GLY A 163 23.81 2.41 -5.01
CA GLY A 163 25.21 2.76 -4.78
C GLY A 163 25.40 4.26 -4.48
N ILE A 164 26.60 4.67 -4.07
CA ILE A 164 26.92 6.09 -3.78
C ILE A 164 27.37 6.81 -5.07
N ASN A 165 26.88 8.03 -5.26
CA ASN A 165 27.19 8.94 -6.37
C ASN A 165 27.07 8.29 -7.75
N LYS A 166 25.98 7.55 -7.96
CA LYS A 166 25.73 6.85 -9.22
C LYS A 166 24.92 7.70 -10.18
N ASP A 167 25.29 7.59 -11.44
CA ASP A 167 24.52 8.11 -12.56
C ASP A 167 23.22 7.32 -12.73
N CYS A 168 22.10 8.02 -12.56
CA CYS A 168 20.78 7.44 -12.49
C CYS A 168 19.81 8.16 -13.42
N ILE A 169 18.86 7.39 -13.95
CA ILE A 169 17.57 7.92 -14.37
C ILE A 169 16.78 8.29 -13.12
N ILE A 170 16.25 9.51 -13.07
CA ILE A 170 15.42 10.05 -12.00
C ILE A 170 13.99 10.17 -12.53
N VAL A 171 13.13 9.22 -12.16
CA VAL A 171 11.72 9.20 -12.56
C VAL A 171 10.88 9.89 -11.49
N PRO A 172 10.15 10.97 -11.78
CA PRO A 172 9.37 11.68 -10.79
C PRO A 172 8.10 10.91 -10.42
N ILE A 173 7.75 10.91 -9.15
CA ILE A 173 6.46 10.46 -8.64
C ILE A 173 5.64 11.72 -8.36
N ARG A 174 4.60 11.94 -9.17
CA ARG A 174 3.71 13.11 -9.08
C ARG A 174 2.42 12.72 -8.41
N ASN A 175 1.96 13.53 -7.47
CA ASN A 175 0.65 13.38 -6.89
C ASN A 175 -0.41 13.54 -8.00
N ILE A 176 -1.31 12.56 -8.13
CA ILE A 176 -2.24 12.47 -9.27
C ILE A 176 -3.23 13.63 -9.29
N GLU A 177 -3.66 14.12 -8.12
CA GLU A 177 -4.63 15.23 -8.01
C GLU A 177 -4.00 16.60 -8.27
N THR A 178 -2.76 16.81 -7.84
CA THR A 178 -2.12 18.15 -7.83
C THR A 178 -1.01 18.31 -8.85
N ASP A 179 -0.61 17.23 -9.53
CA ASP A 179 0.56 17.12 -10.40
C ASP A 179 1.92 17.46 -9.75
N LYS A 180 1.94 17.76 -8.45
CA LYS A 180 3.18 18.12 -7.74
C LYS A 180 4.05 16.89 -7.50
N VAL A 181 5.35 17.05 -7.71
CA VAL A 181 6.32 16.00 -7.38
C VAL A 181 6.37 15.79 -5.87
N GLN A 182 6.20 14.54 -5.44
CA GLN A 182 6.22 14.12 -4.03
C GLN A 182 7.28 13.05 -3.73
N GLY A 183 7.94 12.53 -4.77
CA GLY A 183 9.00 11.54 -4.67
C GLY A 183 9.68 11.32 -6.01
N VAL A 184 10.70 10.45 -6.02
CA VAL A 184 11.37 9.98 -7.23
C VAL A 184 11.72 8.50 -7.10
N GLN A 185 11.74 7.79 -8.23
CA GLN A 185 12.41 6.50 -8.36
C GLN A 185 13.71 6.68 -9.15
N CYS A 186 14.84 6.35 -8.52
CA CYS A 186 16.15 6.38 -9.14
C CYS A 186 16.48 5.01 -9.71
N ILE A 187 16.98 4.95 -10.96
CA ILE A 187 17.38 3.72 -11.64
C ILE A 187 18.84 3.86 -12.07
N ASN A 188 19.73 3.04 -11.53
CA ASN A 188 21.15 3.08 -11.90
C ASN A 188 21.43 2.36 -13.24
N ALA A 189 22.68 2.41 -13.72
CA ALA A 189 23.09 1.79 -14.99
C ALA A 189 22.79 0.28 -15.09
N THR A 190 22.75 -0.46 -13.98
CA THR A 190 22.46 -1.89 -13.96
C THR A 190 20.95 -2.19 -13.82
N GLY A 191 20.11 -1.16 -13.80
CA GLY A 191 18.66 -1.30 -13.62
C GLY A 191 18.18 -1.50 -12.19
N LYS A 192 19.05 -1.38 -11.16
CA LYS A 192 18.61 -1.39 -9.76
C LYS A 192 17.84 -0.11 -9.46
N LYS A 193 16.71 -0.25 -8.77
CA LYS A 193 15.74 0.84 -8.54
C LYS A 193 15.60 1.13 -7.06
N GLN A 194 15.68 2.40 -6.66
CA GLN A 194 15.39 2.85 -5.30
C GLN A 194 14.42 4.03 -5.33
N THR A 195 13.40 3.98 -4.49
CA THR A 195 12.45 5.08 -4.32
C THR A 195 12.81 5.95 -3.12
N PHE A 196 12.63 7.26 -3.29
CA PHE A 196 12.76 8.29 -2.26
C PHE A 196 11.50 9.16 -2.26
N GLY A 197 11.06 9.61 -1.08
CA GLY A 197 9.79 10.32 -0.92
C GLY A 197 8.57 9.40 -0.93
N ARG A 198 7.39 9.95 -1.27
CA ARG A 198 6.09 9.26 -1.14
C ARG A 198 5.63 8.65 -2.47
N VAL A 199 5.29 7.36 -2.47
CA VAL A 199 4.63 6.68 -3.62
C VAL A 199 3.11 6.80 -3.57
N SER A 200 2.51 6.58 -2.40
CA SER A 200 1.06 6.52 -2.25
C SER A 200 0.39 7.80 -2.77
N GLY A 201 -0.59 7.64 -3.65
CA GLY A 201 -1.31 8.74 -4.30
C GLY A 201 -0.55 9.37 -5.47
N GLY A 202 0.58 8.79 -5.88
CA GLY A 202 1.39 9.32 -6.98
C GLY A 202 1.66 8.32 -8.09
N ALA A 203 1.85 8.85 -9.28
CA ALA A 203 2.17 8.15 -10.51
C ALA A 203 3.03 9.04 -11.42
N LEU A 204 3.51 8.50 -12.53
CA LEU A 204 3.95 9.29 -13.68
C LEU A 204 3.06 8.93 -14.85
N LEU A 205 2.28 9.90 -15.33
CA LEU A 205 1.47 9.76 -16.54
C LEU A 205 2.31 10.19 -17.76
N LEU A 206 2.33 9.35 -18.78
CA LEU A 206 2.93 9.63 -20.08
C LEU A 206 1.84 9.69 -21.15
N GLY A 207 2.04 10.54 -22.16
CA GLY A 207 1.12 10.68 -23.29
C GLY A 207 0.13 11.83 -23.16
N ASN A 208 -0.94 11.79 -23.95
CA ASN A 208 -1.93 12.87 -24.03
C ASN A 208 -3.09 12.66 -23.04
N THR A 209 -2.95 13.15 -21.81
CA THR A 209 -3.98 13.05 -20.77
C THR A 209 -5.22 13.93 -20.99
N LEU A 210 -5.25 14.73 -22.07
CA LEU A 210 -6.43 15.55 -22.42
C LEU A 210 -7.42 14.76 -23.29
N ASP A 211 -6.96 13.72 -23.98
CA ASP A 211 -7.83 12.88 -24.79
C ASP A 211 -8.35 11.70 -23.96
N LYS A 212 -9.59 11.86 -23.50
CA LYS A 212 -10.31 10.85 -22.71
C LYS A 212 -10.77 9.65 -23.53
N SER A 213 -10.74 9.75 -24.87
CA SER A 213 -11.16 8.66 -25.77
C SER A 213 -10.08 7.61 -25.96
N LEU A 214 -8.81 7.95 -25.67
CA LEU A 214 -7.71 6.99 -25.65
C LEU A 214 -7.92 5.97 -24.52
N ILE A 215 -7.36 4.78 -24.69
CA ILE A 215 -7.22 3.81 -23.61
C ILE A 215 -6.09 4.26 -22.69
N TRP A 216 -6.37 4.34 -21.38
CA TRP A 216 -5.39 4.72 -20.36
C TRP A 216 -4.85 3.47 -19.68
N TYR A 217 -3.59 3.14 -19.96
CA TYR A 217 -2.94 1.97 -19.37
C TYR A 217 -2.32 2.31 -18.00
N VAL A 218 -2.24 1.33 -17.11
CA VAL A 218 -1.48 1.42 -15.86
C VAL A 218 -0.52 0.25 -15.79
N CYS A 219 0.78 0.52 -15.64
CA CYS A 219 1.82 -0.50 -15.52
C CYS A 219 2.70 -0.26 -14.30
N GLU A 220 3.56 -1.23 -13.99
CA GLU A 220 4.39 -1.18 -12.79
C GLU A 220 5.54 -0.17 -12.90
N GLY A 221 6.26 -0.19 -14.02
CA GLY A 221 7.54 0.49 -14.18
C GLY A 221 7.57 1.52 -15.29
N TRP A 222 8.45 2.51 -15.14
CA TRP A 222 8.61 3.61 -16.09
C TRP A 222 8.95 3.16 -17.52
N ALA A 223 9.85 2.19 -17.68
CA ALA A 223 10.20 1.68 -19.01
C ALA A 223 9.01 0.98 -19.69
N SER A 224 8.17 0.27 -18.94
CA SER A 224 6.95 -0.34 -19.46
C SER A 224 5.94 0.73 -19.87
N ALA A 225 5.79 1.80 -19.08
CA ALA A 225 4.92 2.92 -19.41
C ALA A 225 5.39 3.63 -20.68
N TYR A 226 6.70 3.84 -20.80
CA TYR A 226 7.32 4.42 -21.98
C TYR A 226 7.07 3.56 -23.22
N SER A 227 7.37 2.26 -23.14
CA SER A 227 7.18 1.33 -24.25
C SER A 227 5.71 1.29 -24.69
N MET A 228 4.76 1.29 -23.75
CA MET A 228 3.35 1.37 -24.10
C MET A 228 3.02 2.61 -24.92
N VAL A 229 3.39 3.80 -24.44
CA VAL A 229 3.04 5.03 -25.14
C VAL A 229 3.77 5.15 -26.47
N PHE A 230 5.09 4.97 -26.49
CA PHE A 230 5.92 5.34 -27.63
C PHE A 230 6.20 4.20 -28.61
N HIS A 231 6.22 2.94 -28.16
CA HIS A 231 6.48 1.79 -29.04
C HIS A 231 5.20 1.11 -29.51
N HIS A 232 4.22 0.92 -28.62
CA HIS A 232 2.98 0.23 -28.95
C HIS A 232 1.89 1.16 -29.48
N GLN A 233 1.78 2.37 -28.92
CA GLN A 233 0.76 3.35 -29.34
C GLN A 233 1.31 4.46 -30.23
N ASN A 234 2.58 4.37 -30.67
CA ASN A 234 3.23 5.35 -31.56
C ASN A 234 3.10 6.82 -31.07
N GLY A 235 3.12 7.03 -29.76
CA GLY A 235 2.95 8.34 -29.11
C GLY A 235 1.51 8.78 -28.91
N ASN A 236 0.53 8.04 -29.43
CA ASN A 236 -0.91 8.33 -29.32
C ASN A 236 -1.61 7.41 -28.31
N GLY A 237 -1.13 7.43 -27.06
CA GLY A 237 -1.73 6.68 -25.95
C GLY A 237 -1.39 7.30 -24.62
N VAL A 238 -2.04 6.84 -23.54
CA VAL A 238 -1.72 7.25 -22.17
C VAL A 238 -1.28 6.04 -21.36
N CYS A 239 -0.18 6.15 -20.63
CA CYS A 239 0.21 5.11 -19.68
C CYS A 239 0.76 5.71 -18.37
N ALA A 240 0.26 5.21 -17.25
CA ALA A 240 0.71 5.55 -15.92
C ALA A 240 1.71 4.52 -15.38
N CYS A 241 2.85 4.99 -14.88
CA CYS A 241 3.76 4.22 -14.05
C CYS A 241 3.30 4.28 -12.58
N SER A 242 3.02 3.11 -11.99
CA SER A 242 2.50 2.99 -10.62
C SER A 242 3.57 2.78 -9.54
N PHE A 243 4.83 2.57 -9.95
CA PHE A 243 5.97 2.34 -9.06
C PHE A 243 5.81 1.14 -8.12
N GLY A 244 5.19 0.06 -8.61
CA GLY A 244 5.13 -1.24 -7.93
C GLY A 244 3.80 -1.97 -8.13
N LYS A 245 3.84 -3.31 -8.26
CA LYS A 245 2.67 -4.20 -8.44
C LYS A 245 1.51 -3.90 -7.46
N SER A 246 1.85 -3.61 -6.20
CA SER A 246 0.85 -3.30 -5.14
C SER A 246 0.08 -1.98 -5.32
N ASN A 247 0.55 -1.07 -6.19
CA ASN A 247 -0.07 0.22 -6.44
C ASN A 247 -0.93 0.28 -7.69
N LEU A 248 -0.85 -0.72 -8.58
CA LEU A 248 -1.57 -0.74 -9.87
C LEU A 248 -3.05 -0.40 -9.74
N LYS A 249 -3.78 -1.15 -8.89
CA LYS A 249 -5.22 -0.92 -8.66
C LYS A 249 -5.52 0.45 -8.06
N LYS A 250 -4.68 0.90 -7.11
CA LYS A 250 -4.87 2.21 -6.45
C LYS A 250 -4.67 3.36 -7.43
N VAL A 251 -3.65 3.28 -8.27
CA VAL A 251 -3.36 4.29 -9.29
C VAL A 251 -4.47 4.29 -10.34
N ALA A 252 -4.94 3.12 -10.80
CA ALA A 252 -6.07 3.03 -11.72
C ALA A 252 -7.34 3.71 -11.16
N SER A 253 -7.72 3.40 -9.91
CA SER A 253 -8.88 4.03 -9.27
C SER A 253 -8.72 5.54 -9.08
N LEU A 254 -7.51 6.02 -8.78
CA LEU A 254 -7.25 7.47 -8.65
C LEU A 254 -7.30 8.17 -10.01
N ILE A 255 -6.79 7.54 -11.07
CA ILE A 255 -6.88 8.08 -12.43
C ILE A 255 -8.34 8.19 -12.87
N ASP A 256 -9.13 7.13 -12.65
CA ASP A 256 -10.55 7.11 -12.95
C ASP A 256 -11.30 8.24 -12.22
N MET A 257 -11.01 8.42 -10.93
CA MET A 257 -11.61 9.48 -10.11
C MET A 257 -11.22 10.90 -10.55
N VAL A 258 -9.95 11.14 -10.84
CA VAL A 258 -9.40 12.49 -11.08
C VAL A 258 -9.54 12.92 -12.54
N TYR A 259 -9.22 12.03 -13.48
CA TYR A 259 -9.18 12.35 -14.91
C TYR A 259 -10.44 11.90 -15.65
N GLN A 260 -11.13 10.88 -15.14
CA GLN A 260 -12.34 10.30 -15.76
C GLN A 260 -12.15 9.99 -17.26
N PRO A 261 -11.15 9.18 -17.64
CA PRO A 261 -11.04 8.69 -19.01
C PRO A 261 -12.16 7.69 -19.33
N ASN A 262 -12.41 7.41 -20.61
CA ASN A 262 -13.44 6.45 -21.01
C ASN A 262 -13.10 5.01 -20.58
N GLU A 263 -11.81 4.67 -20.55
CA GLU A 263 -11.34 3.32 -20.22
C GLU A 263 -9.95 3.33 -19.54
N VAL A 264 -9.81 2.55 -18.47
CA VAL A 264 -8.53 2.32 -17.78
C VAL A 264 -8.20 0.82 -17.77
N LEU A 265 -7.05 0.43 -18.33
CA LEU A 265 -6.58 -0.95 -18.35
C LEU A 265 -5.31 -1.14 -17.51
N ILE A 266 -5.33 -2.12 -16.60
CA ILE A 266 -4.16 -2.50 -15.81
C ILE A 266 -3.38 -3.57 -16.56
N LEU A 267 -2.11 -3.29 -16.86
CA LEU A 267 -1.19 -4.26 -17.43
C LEU A 267 -0.48 -5.00 -16.29
N THR A 268 -0.79 -6.28 -16.13
CA THR A 268 -0.09 -7.18 -15.23
C THR A 268 0.89 -8.03 -16.03
N GLU A 269 2.15 -8.10 -15.60
CA GLU A 269 3.09 -9.09 -16.13
C GLU A 269 2.58 -10.50 -15.74
N GLN A 270 2.64 -11.46 -16.66
CA GLN A 270 2.51 -12.88 -16.30
C GLN A 270 3.81 -13.28 -15.62
N ASP A 271 3.73 -13.69 -14.36
CA ASP A 271 4.87 -14.18 -13.57
C ASP A 271 5.43 -15.49 -14.18
#